data_AF-K5WHG6-F1
#
_entry.id   AF-K5WHG6-F1
#
_cell.length_a   1.000
_cell.length_b   1.000
_cell.length_c   1.000
_cell.angle_alpha   90.00
_cell.angle_beta   90.00
_cell.angle_gamma   90.00
#
_symmetry.space_group_name_H-M   'P 1'
#
loop_
_entity.id
_entity.type
_entity.pdbx_description
1 polymer ?
#
loop_
_entity_poly.entity_id
_entity_poly.type
_entity_poly.pdbx_seq_one_letter_code
_entity_poly.pdbx_strand_id
1 'polypeptide(L)'
;MGIAAEVLAQQLYHYGHGRALWTPEPADGDVYIGDVGYVDEDGAFQRLFNVTVDADHPLNRAGVPENFVPLRFNKRLLQLKPSYISPMPFCSKSVKSHKLDGHAGAQVGPAGAKLAYSYECTSSQGGLLVIRDHADKTIVQPATDIVQYIRQNHDAWFGFATKPGTYGLMCKPEDIIMVRGTVKTSAWTVAAFQEAGTHVNDIELSAQAGSIADVGLQGSSSVSVYNSIEHRTGPQRPSASRPASLKPVTSGTPSQHGKYDLPELEVAAEMSKETEPENKRNQTVFLGCYKVKRRFLLPKKIVAGAGPDELPPGEDPAHPPAVAAADELAVEIDQPVSGVCEYVSWMSFNPTNILR
;
A
#
# COMPACT_ATOMS: atom_id res chain seq x y z
N MET A 1 -13.16 2.87 5.86
CA MET A 1 -12.16 1.78 5.99
C MET A 1 -12.48 0.92 7.19
N GLY A 2 -12.58 -0.39 6.99
CA GLY A 2 -12.86 -1.37 8.03
C GLY A 2 -11.74 -1.40 9.09
N ILE A 3 -12.13 -1.63 10.33
CA ILE A 3 -11.24 -1.56 11.50
C ILE A 3 -10.07 -2.55 11.35
N ALA A 4 -10.34 -3.80 10.95
CA ALA A 4 -9.33 -4.83 10.77
C ALA A 4 -8.25 -4.45 9.73
N ALA A 5 -8.65 -3.87 8.61
CA ALA A 5 -7.73 -3.45 7.55
C ALA A 5 -6.78 -2.34 8.00
N GLU A 6 -7.30 -1.34 8.73
CA GLU A 6 -6.48 -0.26 9.26
C GLU A 6 -5.56 -0.73 10.38
N VAL A 7 -6.04 -1.61 11.28
CA VAL A 7 -5.21 -2.24 12.31
C VAL A 7 -4.06 -3.02 11.68
N LEU A 8 -4.34 -3.90 10.71
CA LEU A 8 -3.30 -4.67 10.02
C LEU A 8 -2.23 -3.74 9.41
N ALA A 9 -2.67 -2.73 8.66
CA ALA A 9 -1.77 -1.78 8.00
C ALA A 9 -0.89 -1.03 9.01
N GLN A 10 -1.46 -0.48 10.07
CA GLN A 10 -0.72 0.26 11.09
C GLN A 10 0.26 -0.64 11.84
N GLN A 11 -0.20 -1.82 12.23
CA GLN A 11 0.57 -2.75 13.04
C GLN A 11 1.78 -3.31 12.30
N LEU A 12 1.66 -3.56 11.00
CA LEU A 12 2.73 -4.09 10.16
C LEU A 12 3.56 -3.02 9.45
N TYR A 13 3.17 -1.74 9.58
CA TYR A 13 3.85 -0.64 8.90
C TYR A 13 5.37 -0.62 9.16
N HIS A 14 5.78 -0.99 10.36
CA HIS A 14 7.18 -0.95 10.81
C HIS A 14 8.15 -1.90 10.06
N TYR A 15 7.65 -2.85 9.26
CA TYR A 15 8.50 -3.74 8.44
C TYR A 15 9.07 -3.06 7.19
N GLY A 16 8.47 -1.96 6.74
CA GLY A 16 8.98 -1.17 5.61
C GLY A 16 8.87 -1.85 4.26
N HIS A 17 7.84 -2.66 4.12
CA HIS A 17 7.43 -3.23 2.84
C HIS A 17 6.30 -2.43 2.17
N GLY A 18 5.83 -1.36 2.83
CA GLY A 18 4.68 -0.56 2.43
C GLY A 18 3.46 -0.88 3.30
N ARG A 19 2.30 -0.42 2.88
CA ARG A 19 1.01 -0.71 3.53
C ARG A 19 0.63 -2.17 3.36
N ALA A 20 0.38 -2.88 4.46
CA ALA A 20 -0.21 -4.22 4.38
C ALA A 20 -1.67 -4.14 3.91
N LEU A 21 -2.05 -4.96 2.94
CA LEU A 21 -3.43 -5.01 2.42
C LEU A 21 -4.24 -6.11 3.10
N TRP A 22 -5.49 -5.78 3.46
CA TRP A 22 -6.45 -6.75 4.03
C TRP A 22 -7.06 -7.65 2.95
N THR A 23 -7.19 -7.11 1.74
CA THR A 23 -7.65 -7.81 0.54
C THR A 23 -6.54 -7.75 -0.52
N PRO A 24 -5.54 -8.65 -0.45
CA PRO A 24 -4.47 -8.79 -1.45
C PRO A 24 -4.92 -9.21 -2.85
N GLU A 25 -6.14 -9.74 -2.99
CA GLU A 25 -6.67 -10.23 -4.25
C GLU A 25 -6.70 -9.11 -5.31
N PRO A 26 -6.35 -9.41 -6.58
CA PRO A 26 -6.49 -8.46 -7.67
C PRO A 26 -7.98 -8.23 -7.98
N ALA A 27 -8.48 -7.03 -7.75
CA ALA A 27 -9.87 -6.67 -8.06
C ALA A 27 -10.10 -6.53 -9.57
N ASP A 28 -9.29 -5.70 -10.23
CA ASP A 28 -9.32 -5.49 -11.69
C ASP A 28 -7.91 -5.65 -12.29
N GLY A 29 -7.43 -6.89 -12.25
CA GLY A 29 -6.06 -7.25 -12.64
C GLY A 29 -5.01 -6.97 -11.56
N ASP A 30 -3.79 -7.46 -11.80
CA ASP A 30 -2.66 -7.31 -10.86
C ASP A 30 -2.33 -5.83 -10.64
N VAL A 31 -1.81 -5.46 -9.47
CA VAL A 31 -1.36 -4.09 -9.17
C VAL A 31 0.02 -3.82 -9.77
N TYR A 32 0.20 -2.68 -10.45
CA TYR A 32 1.43 -2.32 -11.15
C TYR A 32 1.98 -0.97 -10.68
N ILE A 33 3.28 -0.78 -10.90
CA ILE A 33 3.92 0.53 -10.76
C ILE A 33 3.17 1.56 -11.60
N GLY A 34 2.94 2.73 -11.01
CA GLY A 34 2.24 3.84 -11.66
C GLY A 34 0.72 3.74 -11.60
N ASP A 35 0.15 2.70 -11.02
CA ASP A 35 -1.28 2.69 -10.74
C ASP A 35 -1.62 3.87 -9.80
N VAL A 36 -2.54 4.72 -10.23
CA VAL A 36 -3.16 5.76 -9.41
C VAL A 36 -4.51 5.23 -8.96
N GLY A 37 -4.77 5.31 -7.66
CA GLY A 37 -5.94 4.68 -7.07
C GLY A 37 -6.14 5.04 -5.62
N TYR A 38 -6.99 4.28 -4.96
CA TYR A 38 -7.30 4.42 -3.54
C TYR A 38 -7.39 3.04 -2.88
N VAL A 39 -7.31 2.99 -1.56
CA VAL A 39 -7.61 1.78 -0.79
C VAL A 39 -9.04 1.91 -0.27
N ASP A 40 -9.88 0.95 -0.62
CA ASP A 40 -11.29 0.96 -0.26
C ASP A 40 -11.53 0.52 1.19
N GLU A 41 -12.81 0.36 1.55
CA GLU A 41 -13.16 0.03 2.92
C GLU A 41 -12.77 -1.39 3.33
N ASP A 42 -12.70 -2.31 2.37
CA ASP A 42 -12.30 -3.69 2.57
C ASP A 42 -10.76 -3.86 2.53
N GLY A 43 -10.02 -2.75 2.46
CA GLY A 43 -8.57 -2.74 2.43
C GLY A 43 -8.00 -3.31 1.12
N ALA A 44 -8.77 -3.27 0.03
CA ALA A 44 -8.32 -3.59 -1.32
C ALA A 44 -7.84 -2.33 -2.04
N PHE A 45 -6.83 -2.46 -2.88
CA PHE A 45 -6.43 -1.36 -3.77
C PHE A 45 -7.29 -1.34 -5.03
N GLN A 46 -7.88 -0.18 -5.32
CA GLN A 46 -8.71 0.06 -6.49
C GLN A 46 -7.98 1.00 -7.46
N ARG A 47 -7.62 0.50 -8.64
CA ARG A 47 -7.00 1.29 -9.71
C ARG A 47 -8.05 2.20 -10.34
N LEU A 48 -7.72 3.48 -10.50
CA LEU A 48 -8.44 4.41 -11.36
C LEU A 48 -7.84 4.40 -12.78
N PHE A 49 -6.52 4.56 -12.87
CA PHE A 49 -5.76 4.52 -14.11
C PHE A 49 -4.27 4.26 -13.79
N ASN A 50 -3.42 4.11 -14.79
CA ASN A 50 -1.98 3.94 -14.66
C ASN A 50 -1.23 5.05 -15.41
N VAL A 51 -0.34 5.75 -14.71
CA VAL A 51 0.40 6.89 -15.26
C VAL A 51 1.57 6.50 -16.17
N THR A 52 2.00 5.24 -16.18
CA THR A 52 3.19 4.80 -16.92
C THR A 52 2.88 4.28 -18.32
N VAL A 53 1.61 4.18 -18.68
CA VAL A 53 1.13 3.71 -19.99
C VAL A 53 0.29 4.79 -20.67
N ASP A 54 0.07 4.64 -21.98
CA ASP A 54 -0.74 5.59 -22.76
C ASP A 54 -2.23 5.56 -22.38
N ALA A 55 -2.97 6.61 -22.74
CA ALA A 55 -4.39 6.75 -22.40
C ALA A 55 -5.29 5.66 -23.02
N ASP A 56 -4.89 5.11 -24.17
CA ASP A 56 -5.58 4.03 -24.89
C ASP A 56 -5.15 2.63 -24.44
N HIS A 57 -4.19 2.52 -23.52
CA HIS A 57 -3.74 1.24 -22.99
C HIS A 57 -4.87 0.54 -22.20
N PRO A 58 -4.99 -0.80 -22.22
CA PRO A 58 -6.05 -1.53 -21.50
C PRO A 58 -6.16 -1.24 -19.99
N LEU A 59 -5.05 -0.89 -19.33
CA LEU A 59 -5.05 -0.46 -17.92
C LEU A 59 -5.76 0.88 -17.68
N ASN A 60 -5.91 1.69 -18.72
CA ASN A 60 -6.55 3.01 -18.74
C ASN A 60 -7.93 2.97 -19.41
N ARG A 61 -8.52 1.79 -19.59
CA ARG A 61 -9.83 1.60 -20.24
C ARG A 61 -10.99 2.36 -19.57
N ALA A 62 -10.86 2.67 -18.28
CA ALA A 62 -11.84 3.44 -17.52
C ALA A 62 -11.70 4.96 -17.73
N GLY A 63 -10.76 5.38 -18.58
CA GLY A 63 -10.43 6.77 -18.84
C GLY A 63 -9.23 7.24 -18.04
N VAL A 64 -8.80 8.48 -18.32
CA VAL A 64 -7.71 9.18 -17.66
C VAL A 64 -8.13 10.64 -17.38
N PRO A 65 -7.44 11.35 -16.47
CA PRO A 65 -7.65 12.78 -16.27
C PRO A 65 -7.50 13.61 -17.55
N GLU A 66 -8.12 14.79 -17.58
CA GLU A 66 -7.98 15.72 -18.70
C GLU A 66 -6.51 16.14 -18.89
N ASN A 67 -6.07 16.26 -20.14
CA ASN A 67 -4.69 16.56 -20.53
C ASN A 67 -3.65 15.57 -19.98
N PHE A 68 -4.04 14.31 -19.76
CA PHE A 68 -3.15 13.26 -19.29
C PHE A 68 -1.90 13.13 -20.17
N VAL A 69 -0.74 13.16 -19.52
CA VAL A 69 0.57 12.86 -20.13
C VAL A 69 1.20 11.72 -19.34
N PRO A 70 1.62 10.61 -19.97
CA PRO A 70 2.27 9.51 -19.27
C PRO A 70 3.56 9.94 -18.54
N LEU A 71 3.72 9.48 -17.30
CA LEU A 71 4.93 9.59 -16.51
C LEU A 71 6.07 8.83 -17.19
N ARG A 72 7.14 9.56 -17.49
CA ARG A 72 8.42 8.98 -17.90
C ARG A 72 9.42 9.12 -16.77
N PHE A 73 10.03 8.02 -16.40
CA PHE A 73 11.11 7.99 -15.42
C PHE A 73 12.25 7.09 -15.90
N ASN A 74 13.42 7.24 -15.28
CA ASN A 74 14.57 6.42 -15.60
C ASN A 74 14.29 4.96 -15.17
N LYS A 75 14.08 4.06 -16.14
CA LYS A 75 13.80 2.63 -15.89
C LYS A 75 14.89 1.93 -15.06
N ARG A 76 16.11 2.48 -14.93
CA ARG A 76 17.14 1.96 -14.02
C ARG A 76 16.78 2.08 -12.53
N LEU A 77 15.78 2.91 -12.20
CA LEU A 77 15.25 3.03 -10.85
C LEU A 77 14.29 1.88 -10.50
N LEU A 78 13.81 1.13 -11.49
CA LEU A 78 12.96 -0.04 -11.31
C LEU A 78 13.80 -1.25 -10.89
N GLN A 79 13.39 -1.91 -9.82
CA GLN A 79 13.99 -3.14 -9.33
C GLN A 79 12.92 -4.23 -9.24
N LEU A 80 13.17 -5.34 -9.93
CA LEU A 80 12.40 -6.58 -9.80
C LEU A 80 13.24 -7.56 -8.97
N LYS A 81 12.66 -8.10 -7.91
CA LYS A 81 13.32 -9.03 -6.99
C LYS A 81 12.45 -10.27 -6.84
N PRO A 82 12.66 -11.30 -7.68
CA PRO A 82 11.98 -12.57 -7.55
C PRO A 82 12.33 -13.27 -6.24
N SER A 83 11.36 -13.94 -5.62
CA SER A 83 11.50 -14.68 -4.37
C SER A 83 12.18 -13.86 -3.25
N TYR A 84 11.90 -12.56 -3.19
CA TYR A 84 12.50 -11.61 -2.26
C TYR A 84 12.19 -11.95 -0.79
N ILE A 85 10.97 -12.44 -0.50
CA ILE A 85 10.57 -12.88 0.84
C ILE A 85 10.34 -14.39 0.81
N SER A 86 10.96 -15.11 1.74
CA SER A 86 10.66 -16.54 1.98
C SER A 86 9.39 -16.68 2.84
N PRO A 87 8.66 -17.80 2.78
CA PRO A 87 7.49 -18.01 3.63
C PRO A 87 7.76 -17.72 5.10
N MET A 88 7.04 -16.76 5.67
CA MET A 88 7.23 -16.29 7.05
C MET A 88 6.04 -15.46 7.55
N PRO A 89 5.85 -15.37 8.87
CA PRO A 89 4.92 -14.44 9.47
C PRO A 89 5.49 -13.03 9.68
N PHE A 90 4.58 -12.05 9.64
CA PHE A 90 4.77 -10.64 9.96
C PHE A 90 3.75 -10.26 11.02
N CYS A 91 4.19 -9.82 12.20
CA CYS A 91 3.32 -9.58 13.34
C CYS A 91 3.54 -8.19 13.94
N SER A 92 2.56 -7.70 14.70
CA SER A 92 2.72 -6.53 15.55
C SER A 92 3.97 -6.62 16.44
N LYS A 93 4.56 -5.47 16.78
CA LYS A 93 5.68 -5.39 17.76
C LYS A 93 5.30 -5.94 19.15
N SER A 94 4.02 -5.88 19.49
CA SER A 94 3.43 -6.37 20.73
C SER A 94 3.20 -7.89 20.75
N VAL A 95 3.49 -8.59 19.65
CA VAL A 95 3.29 -10.03 19.53
C VAL A 95 4.61 -10.76 19.74
N LYS A 96 4.65 -11.64 20.74
CA LYS A 96 5.67 -12.67 20.84
C LYS A 96 5.24 -13.86 19.99
N SER A 97 6.14 -14.37 19.16
CA SER A 97 5.88 -15.59 18.39
C SER A 97 6.69 -16.74 18.97
N HIS A 98 6.03 -17.87 19.18
CA HIS A 98 6.66 -19.13 19.54
C HIS A 98 6.56 -20.05 18.33
N LYS A 99 7.72 -20.33 17.72
CA LYS A 99 7.80 -21.36 16.69
C LYS A 99 7.63 -22.71 17.39
N LEU A 100 6.56 -23.43 17.05
CA LEU A 100 6.36 -24.78 17.53
C LEU A 100 7.25 -25.68 16.66
N ASP A 101 8.48 -25.91 17.11
CA ASP A 101 9.36 -26.89 16.47
C ASP A 101 8.72 -28.27 16.65
N GLY A 102 8.27 -28.86 15.54
CA GLY A 102 7.54 -30.13 15.52
C GLY A 102 8.27 -31.24 16.28
N HIS A 103 7.89 -31.44 17.54
CA HIS A 103 8.31 -32.59 18.32
C HIS A 103 7.22 -33.65 18.28
N ALA A 104 7.59 -34.77 17.64
CA ALA A 104 7.10 -36.13 17.84
C ALA A 104 5.57 -36.32 17.95
N GLY A 105 4.85 -36.21 16.83
CA GLY A 105 3.45 -36.68 16.78
C GLY A 105 2.72 -36.40 15.47
N ALA A 106 3.11 -35.36 14.75
CA ALA A 106 2.58 -35.12 13.41
C ALA A 106 3.23 -36.10 12.43
N GLN A 107 2.44 -37.01 11.87
CA GLN A 107 2.90 -37.86 10.79
C GLN A 107 3.50 -37.00 9.68
N VAL A 108 4.77 -37.25 9.38
CA VAL A 108 5.47 -36.69 8.24
C VAL A 108 4.81 -37.28 7.00
N GLY A 109 3.78 -36.60 6.50
CA GLY A 109 3.30 -36.80 5.15
C GLY A 109 4.39 -36.37 4.15
N PRO A 110 4.27 -36.75 2.87
CA PRO A 110 5.30 -36.49 1.86
C PRO A 110 5.51 -35.00 1.51
N ALA A 111 4.77 -34.08 2.15
CA ALA A 111 4.95 -32.64 2.04
C ALA A 111 5.65 -32.12 3.31
N GLY A 112 6.76 -31.40 3.14
CA GLY A 112 7.74 -31.00 4.15
C GLY A 112 7.23 -30.30 5.43
N ALA A 113 8.17 -29.99 6.32
CA ALA A 113 7.92 -29.49 7.68
C ALA A 113 6.85 -28.38 7.73
N LYS A 114 5.74 -28.67 8.43
CA LYS A 114 4.69 -27.68 8.73
C LYS A 114 5.22 -26.73 9.81
N LEU A 115 5.40 -25.46 9.48
CA LEU A 115 5.75 -24.42 10.45
C LEU A 115 4.48 -23.99 11.18
N ALA A 116 4.24 -24.49 12.39
CA ALA A 116 3.17 -23.99 13.25
C ALA A 116 3.72 -22.86 14.14
N TYR A 117 3.01 -21.75 14.20
CA TYR A 117 3.31 -20.63 15.07
C TYR A 117 2.19 -20.45 16.08
N SER A 118 2.51 -20.28 17.36
CA SER A 118 1.61 -19.65 18.33
C SER A 118 2.06 -18.21 18.57
N TYR A 119 1.09 -17.33 18.75
CA TYR A 119 1.33 -15.91 19.00
C TYR A 119 0.74 -15.56 20.36
N GLU A 120 1.36 -14.64 21.09
CA GLU A 120 0.84 -14.05 22.33
C GLU A 120 0.93 -12.53 22.16
N CYS A 121 -0.20 -11.83 22.24
CA CYS A 121 -0.22 -10.37 22.14
C CYS A 121 -0.45 -9.73 23.50
N THR A 122 0.42 -8.80 23.88
CA THR A 122 0.26 -8.03 25.12
C THR A 122 -0.36 -6.65 24.91
N SER A 123 -1.10 -6.43 23.83
CA SER A 123 -1.67 -5.13 23.46
C SER A 123 -3.12 -5.25 23.04
N SER A 124 -3.89 -4.17 23.24
CA SER A 124 -5.31 -4.07 22.88
C SER A 124 -5.56 -4.05 21.37
N GLN A 125 -4.53 -4.09 20.53
CA GLN A 125 -4.69 -4.31 19.09
C GLN A 125 -3.49 -5.05 18.52
N GLY A 126 -3.73 -5.81 17.46
CA GLY A 126 -2.67 -6.51 16.76
C GLY A 126 -3.04 -6.92 15.35
N GLY A 127 -2.01 -7.11 14.53
CA GLY A 127 -2.09 -7.55 13.15
C GLY A 127 -1.10 -8.69 12.89
N LEU A 128 -1.53 -9.66 12.08
CA LEU A 128 -0.71 -10.74 11.56
C LEU A 128 -0.91 -10.83 10.04
N LEU A 129 0.19 -10.97 9.31
CA LEU A 129 0.21 -11.43 7.93
C LEU A 129 1.15 -12.63 7.86
N VAL A 130 0.69 -13.75 7.31
CA VAL A 130 1.51 -14.91 7.01
C VAL A 130 1.64 -15.04 5.51
N ILE A 131 2.86 -14.89 5.01
CA ILE A 131 3.21 -15.22 3.63
C ILE A 131 3.53 -16.72 3.60
N ARG A 132 2.74 -17.49 2.84
CA ARG A 132 2.84 -18.97 2.81
C ARG A 132 3.70 -19.50 1.66
N ASP A 133 3.87 -18.71 0.61
CA ASP A 133 4.75 -18.97 -0.53
C ASP A 133 5.71 -17.81 -0.75
N HIS A 134 6.82 -18.05 -1.45
CA HIS A 134 7.77 -16.98 -1.80
C HIS A 134 7.07 -15.77 -2.42
N ALA A 135 7.47 -14.58 -1.98
CA ALA A 135 6.91 -13.33 -2.48
C ALA A 135 7.93 -12.57 -3.34
N ASP A 136 7.47 -12.07 -4.48
CA ASP A 136 8.24 -11.22 -5.37
C ASP A 136 8.07 -9.76 -4.96
N LYS A 137 9.12 -8.96 -5.14
CA LYS A 137 9.06 -7.52 -4.88
C LYS A 137 9.40 -6.73 -6.14
N THR A 138 8.51 -5.84 -6.52
CA THR A 138 8.80 -4.80 -7.52
C THR A 138 8.81 -3.44 -6.84
N ILE A 139 9.78 -2.58 -7.15
CA ILE A 139 9.87 -1.25 -6.56
C ILE A 139 10.60 -0.27 -7.48
N VAL A 140 10.11 0.97 -7.54
CA VAL A 140 10.81 2.10 -8.16
C VAL A 140 11.42 2.98 -7.08
N GLN A 141 12.72 3.23 -7.18
CA GLN A 141 13.44 4.10 -6.25
C GLN A 141 12.92 5.54 -6.28
N PRO A 142 12.95 6.27 -5.15
CA PRO A 142 12.50 7.65 -5.12
C PRO A 142 13.27 8.54 -6.10
N ALA A 143 12.56 9.39 -6.82
CA ALA A 143 13.15 10.33 -7.76
C ALA A 143 12.37 11.64 -7.84
N THR A 144 13.11 12.74 -8.01
CA THR A 144 12.54 14.09 -8.07
C THR A 144 11.54 14.25 -9.21
N ASP A 145 11.83 13.70 -10.39
CA ASP A 145 10.94 13.78 -11.56
C ASP A 145 9.57 13.13 -11.28
N ILE A 146 9.57 12.01 -10.55
CA ILE A 146 8.34 11.31 -10.15
C ILE A 146 7.55 12.18 -9.17
N VAL A 147 8.22 12.73 -8.15
CA VAL A 147 7.59 13.61 -7.15
C VAL A 147 7.01 14.86 -7.81
N GLN A 148 7.76 15.50 -8.71
CA GLN A 148 7.30 16.67 -9.44
C GLN A 148 6.09 16.35 -10.32
N TYR A 149 6.10 15.21 -11.02
CA TYR A 149 4.98 14.75 -11.80
C TYR A 149 3.72 14.56 -10.93
N ILE A 150 3.85 13.90 -9.77
CA ILE A 150 2.72 13.73 -8.84
C ILE A 150 2.18 15.10 -8.42
N ARG A 151 3.04 16.04 -7.98
CA ARG A 151 2.60 17.37 -7.52
C ARG A 151 1.84 18.15 -8.59
N GLN A 152 2.27 18.05 -9.84
CA GLN A 152 1.65 18.78 -10.95
C GLN A 152 0.30 18.19 -11.38
N ASN A 153 0.09 16.89 -11.17
CA ASN A 153 -1.07 16.19 -11.71
C ASN A 153 -2.08 15.73 -10.64
N HIS A 154 -1.71 15.71 -9.35
CA HIS A 154 -2.53 15.15 -8.28
C HIS A 154 -3.91 15.82 -8.15
N ASP A 155 -4.00 17.14 -8.33
CA ASP A 155 -5.29 17.85 -8.34
C ASP A 155 -6.19 17.37 -9.49
N ALA A 156 -5.63 17.09 -10.67
CA ALA A 156 -6.38 16.52 -11.79
C ALA A 156 -6.80 15.08 -11.50
N TRP A 157 -5.99 14.30 -10.78
CA TRP A 157 -6.33 12.93 -10.37
C TRP A 157 -7.48 12.92 -9.38
N PHE A 158 -7.43 13.81 -8.39
CA PHE A 158 -8.50 13.99 -7.42
C PHE A 158 -9.78 14.48 -8.10
N GLY A 159 -9.68 15.46 -9.01
CA GLY A 159 -10.81 15.91 -9.83
C GLY A 159 -11.42 14.77 -10.63
N PHE A 160 -10.59 13.94 -11.28
CA PHE A 160 -11.04 12.76 -12.03
C PHE A 160 -11.75 11.73 -11.15
N ALA A 161 -11.21 11.45 -9.97
CA ALA A 161 -11.77 10.51 -9.00
C ALA A 161 -13.12 10.98 -8.42
N THR A 162 -13.29 12.28 -8.21
CA THR A 162 -14.49 12.84 -7.56
C THR A 162 -15.56 13.33 -8.55
N LYS A 163 -15.23 13.46 -9.84
CA LYS A 163 -16.15 13.93 -10.88
C LYS A 163 -17.41 13.07 -10.97
N PRO A 164 -18.62 13.66 -10.80
CA PRO A 164 -19.87 12.96 -11.04
C PRO A 164 -19.96 12.46 -12.48
N GLY A 165 -20.41 11.22 -12.66
CA GLY A 165 -20.49 10.57 -13.99
C GLY A 165 -19.20 9.90 -14.46
N THR A 166 -18.09 10.03 -13.73
CA THR A 166 -16.92 9.16 -13.84
C THR A 166 -16.95 8.17 -12.67
N TYR A 167 -16.22 8.44 -11.58
CA TYR A 167 -16.28 7.60 -10.37
C TYR A 167 -17.17 8.21 -9.28
N GLY A 168 -17.20 9.54 -9.14
CA GLY A 168 -18.00 10.21 -8.11
C GLY A 168 -17.60 9.85 -6.67
N LEU A 169 -16.33 9.55 -6.43
CA LEU A 169 -15.86 9.11 -5.11
C LEU A 169 -16.00 10.20 -4.06
N MET A 170 -16.48 9.83 -2.88
CA MET A 170 -16.48 10.68 -1.69
C MET A 170 -15.20 10.42 -0.90
N CYS A 171 -14.08 11.01 -1.34
CA CYS A 171 -12.77 10.83 -0.73
C CYS A 171 -12.05 12.17 -0.54
N LYS A 172 -10.95 12.16 0.20
CA LYS A 172 -10.06 13.31 0.34
C LYS A 172 -8.94 13.24 -0.72
N PRO A 173 -8.30 14.37 -1.07
CA PRO A 173 -7.13 14.35 -1.94
C PRO A 173 -6.05 13.37 -1.46
N GLU A 174 -5.85 13.29 -0.14
CA GLU A 174 -4.86 12.39 0.47
C GLU A 174 -5.15 10.91 0.24
N ASP A 175 -6.40 10.53 -0.04
CA ASP A 175 -6.77 9.13 -0.24
C ASP A 175 -6.36 8.61 -1.63
N ILE A 176 -6.05 9.53 -2.56
CA ILE A 176 -5.53 9.21 -3.89
C ILE A 176 -4.02 9.02 -3.80
N ILE A 177 -3.58 7.79 -4.08
CA ILE A 177 -2.19 7.35 -3.99
C ILE A 177 -1.67 6.89 -5.36
N MET A 178 -0.36 6.94 -5.54
CA MET A 178 0.31 6.34 -6.70
C MET A 178 1.21 5.19 -6.26
N VAL A 179 1.03 4.02 -6.86
CA VAL A 179 1.81 2.82 -6.59
C VAL A 179 3.25 2.99 -7.09
N ARG A 180 4.20 2.75 -6.20
CA ARG A 180 5.65 2.73 -6.50
C ARG A 180 6.32 1.40 -6.19
N GLY A 181 5.60 0.46 -5.58
CA GLY A 181 6.11 -0.86 -5.31
C GLY A 181 5.03 -1.82 -4.83
N THR A 182 5.28 -3.10 -5.02
CA THR A 182 4.40 -4.20 -4.62
C THR A 182 5.23 -5.33 -4.03
N VAL A 183 4.65 -6.05 -3.09
CA VAL A 183 5.09 -7.39 -2.70
C VAL A 183 3.94 -8.35 -3.00
N LYS A 184 4.18 -9.32 -3.88
CA LYS A 184 3.16 -10.25 -4.36
C LYS A 184 3.50 -11.69 -4.02
N THR A 185 2.52 -12.46 -3.56
CA THR A 185 2.66 -13.90 -3.28
C THR A 185 1.51 -14.68 -3.93
N SER A 186 1.58 -16.01 -3.91
CA SER A 186 0.52 -16.92 -4.35
C SER A 186 -0.36 -17.40 -3.18
N ALA A 187 0.08 -17.26 -1.93
CA ALA A 187 -0.68 -17.73 -0.78
C ALA A 187 -0.40 -16.90 0.48
N TRP A 188 -1.47 -16.47 1.15
CA TRP A 188 -1.39 -15.58 2.31
C TRP A 188 -2.53 -15.82 3.31
N THR A 189 -2.31 -15.38 4.55
CA THR A 189 -3.33 -15.29 5.61
C THR A 189 -3.13 -13.96 6.33
N VAL A 190 -4.20 -13.22 6.59
CA VAL A 190 -4.19 -12.02 7.44
C VAL A 190 -5.12 -12.20 8.61
N ALA A 191 -4.78 -11.58 9.73
CA ALA A 191 -5.66 -11.47 10.89
C ALA A 191 -5.44 -10.12 11.57
N ALA A 192 -6.51 -9.58 12.14
CA ALA A 192 -6.44 -8.39 12.96
C ALA A 192 -7.45 -8.51 14.10
N PHE A 193 -7.11 -7.88 15.23
CA PHE A 193 -7.99 -7.78 16.37
C PHE A 193 -7.82 -6.42 17.03
N GLN A 194 -8.90 -5.97 17.66
CA GLN A 194 -8.93 -4.78 18.49
C GLN A 194 -9.84 -5.05 19.70
N GLU A 195 -9.30 -4.79 20.89
CA GLU A 195 -9.98 -4.96 22.17
C GLU A 195 -10.46 -3.60 22.68
N ALA A 196 -11.74 -3.53 23.05
CA ALA A 196 -12.36 -2.32 23.59
C ALA A 196 -12.18 -2.14 25.12
N GLY A 197 -11.12 -2.70 25.73
CA GLY A 197 -10.96 -2.77 27.19
C GLY A 197 -9.51 -2.59 27.70
N THR A 198 -9.37 -2.43 29.02
CA THR A 198 -8.11 -2.15 29.74
C THR A 198 -7.33 -3.39 30.18
N HIS A 199 -7.83 -4.60 29.94
CA HIS A 199 -7.16 -5.84 30.31
C HIS A 199 -6.61 -6.53 29.07
N VAL A 200 -5.29 -6.61 29.01
CA VAL A 200 -4.55 -7.32 27.97
C VAL A 200 -4.71 -8.83 28.21
N ASN A 201 -5.31 -9.53 27.25
CA ASN A 201 -5.46 -10.99 27.27
C ASN A 201 -4.41 -11.68 26.39
N ASP A 202 -3.99 -12.89 26.78
CA ASP A 202 -3.15 -13.75 25.95
C ASP A 202 -3.97 -14.27 24.76
N ILE A 203 -3.82 -13.63 23.60
CA ILE A 203 -4.44 -14.08 22.35
C ILE A 203 -3.53 -15.11 21.70
N GLU A 204 -3.91 -16.39 21.75
CA GLU A 204 -3.23 -17.44 21.01
C GLU A 204 -3.79 -17.56 19.60
N LEU A 205 -2.94 -17.24 18.64
CA LEU A 205 -3.25 -17.37 17.22
C LEU A 205 -2.38 -18.48 16.65
N SER A 206 -2.98 -19.46 15.96
CA SER A 206 -2.21 -20.52 15.31
C SER A 206 -2.26 -20.38 13.79
N ALA A 207 -1.09 -20.31 13.17
CA ALA A 207 -0.97 -20.26 11.71
C ALA A 207 0.07 -21.28 11.24
N GLN A 208 -0.19 -21.92 10.09
CA GLN A 208 0.78 -22.83 9.47
C GLN A 208 1.34 -22.23 8.18
N ALA A 209 2.66 -22.21 8.04
CA ALA A 209 3.34 -21.90 6.79
C ALA A 209 3.91 -23.20 6.17
N GLY A 210 3.59 -23.47 4.90
CA GLY A 210 3.98 -24.69 4.18
C GLY A 210 3.01 -25.08 3.05
N SER A 211 3.48 -25.90 2.12
CA SER A 211 2.75 -26.31 0.91
C SER A 211 1.50 -27.17 1.19
N ILE A 212 0.37 -26.71 0.63
CA ILE A 212 -0.86 -27.41 0.19
C ILE A 212 -1.44 -28.48 1.13
N ALA A 213 -2.33 -28.04 2.01
CA ALA A 213 -3.72 -28.52 2.13
C ALA A 213 -4.40 -27.61 3.13
N ASP A 214 -5.39 -26.85 2.66
CA ASP A 214 -6.35 -26.02 3.43
C ASP A 214 -6.01 -25.83 4.92
N VAL A 215 -5.30 -24.73 5.24
CA VAL A 215 -5.02 -24.37 6.63
C VAL A 215 -5.67 -23.03 6.92
N GLY A 216 -6.71 -23.09 7.75
CA GLY A 216 -7.30 -21.93 8.39
C GLY A 216 -6.52 -21.51 9.63
N LEU A 217 -6.68 -20.25 10.01
CA LEU A 217 -6.21 -19.73 11.28
C LEU A 217 -7.16 -20.19 12.39
N GLN A 218 -6.66 -20.91 13.40
CA GLN A 218 -7.45 -21.20 14.59
C GLN A 218 -6.94 -20.33 15.73
N GLY A 219 -7.76 -19.35 16.14
CA GLY A 219 -7.53 -18.54 17.32
C GLY A 219 -8.26 -19.13 18.52
N SER A 220 -7.59 -19.25 19.65
CA SER A 220 -8.22 -19.57 20.94
C SER A 220 -7.84 -18.51 21.97
N SER A 221 -8.83 -17.99 22.68
CA SER A 221 -8.63 -17.07 23.80
C SER A 221 -8.93 -17.81 25.10
N SER A 222 -8.02 -17.74 26.08
CA SER A 222 -8.31 -18.21 27.43
C SER A 222 -8.85 -17.05 28.28
N VAL A 223 -10.10 -17.22 28.72
CA VAL A 223 -10.95 -16.34 29.56
C VAL A 223 -11.97 -15.51 28.78
N SER A 224 -13.22 -15.73 29.15
CA SER A 224 -14.46 -15.33 28.49
C SER A 224 -14.80 -13.85 28.69
N VAL A 225 -14.42 -12.98 27.75
CA VAL A 225 -15.18 -11.77 27.38
C VAL A 225 -14.91 -11.47 25.89
N TYR A 226 -15.96 -11.29 25.10
CA TYR A 226 -15.93 -11.06 23.64
C TYR A 226 -14.91 -10.02 23.14
N ASN A 227 -14.28 -10.24 21.97
CA ASN A 227 -14.12 -9.29 20.85
C ASN A 227 -13.47 -9.94 19.60
N SER A 228 -13.94 -9.54 18.42
CA SER A 228 -13.82 -10.21 17.11
C SER A 228 -12.40 -10.24 16.53
N ILE A 229 -11.76 -11.42 16.54
CA ILE A 229 -10.64 -11.70 15.65
C ILE A 229 -11.20 -11.84 14.24
N GLU A 230 -10.90 -10.88 13.39
CA GLU A 230 -11.18 -11.00 11.97
C GLU A 230 -9.98 -11.63 11.29
N HIS A 231 -10.22 -12.49 10.31
CA HIS A 231 -9.16 -13.09 9.51
C HIS A 231 -9.62 -13.39 8.10
N ARG A 232 -8.67 -13.42 7.17
CA ARG A 232 -8.86 -13.85 5.79
C ARG A 232 -7.70 -14.73 5.37
N THR A 233 -7.96 -15.66 4.47
CA THR A 233 -6.93 -16.48 3.83
C THR A 233 -7.23 -16.53 2.35
N GLY A 234 -6.18 -16.42 1.54
CA GLY A 234 -6.30 -16.42 0.11
C GLY A 234 -5.14 -17.13 -0.60
N PRO A 235 -5.34 -17.46 -1.89
CA PRO A 235 -6.62 -17.42 -2.60
C PRO A 235 -7.56 -18.55 -2.13
N GLN A 236 -8.88 -18.33 -2.20
CA GLN A 236 -9.89 -19.36 -1.94
C GLN A 236 -9.76 -20.46 -3.00
N ARG A 237 -9.18 -21.61 -2.65
CA ARG A 237 -9.07 -22.73 -3.58
C ARG A 237 -10.42 -23.46 -3.63
N PRO A 238 -11.01 -23.68 -4.82
CA PRO A 238 -12.17 -24.55 -4.93
C PRO A 238 -11.84 -25.91 -4.30
N SER A 239 -12.65 -26.34 -3.33
CA SER A 239 -12.57 -27.70 -2.82
C SER A 239 -12.69 -28.66 -4.01
N ALA A 240 -11.75 -29.61 -4.13
CA ALA A 240 -11.69 -30.55 -5.24
C ALA A 240 -12.91 -31.48 -5.23
N SER A 241 -14.05 -30.99 -5.73
CA SER A 241 -15.29 -31.74 -5.89
C SER A 241 -16.20 -31.15 -6.97
N ARG A 242 -15.65 -30.76 -8.12
CA ARG A 242 -16.42 -30.78 -9.38
C ARG A 242 -15.51 -30.65 -10.61
N PRO A 243 -15.62 -31.55 -11.61
CA PRO A 243 -15.05 -31.28 -12.91
C PRO A 243 -15.91 -30.20 -13.59
N ALA A 244 -15.46 -28.94 -13.54
CA ALA A 244 -16.03 -27.91 -14.38
C ALA A 244 -15.39 -28.01 -15.77
N SER A 245 -16.14 -28.56 -16.72
CA SER A 245 -15.84 -28.42 -18.15
C SER A 245 -15.97 -26.93 -18.50
N LEU A 246 -14.83 -26.27 -18.72
CA LEU A 246 -14.77 -24.92 -19.28
C LEU A 246 -14.11 -25.02 -20.65
N LYS A 247 -14.86 -24.60 -21.67
CA LYS A 247 -14.33 -24.45 -23.03
C LYS A 247 -13.29 -23.32 -23.03
N PRO A 248 -12.23 -23.42 -23.86
CA PRO A 248 -11.25 -22.34 -23.95
C PRO A 248 -11.95 -21.10 -24.49
N VAL A 249 -11.92 -20.01 -23.72
CA VAL A 249 -12.12 -18.67 -24.28
C VAL A 249 -10.90 -18.40 -25.15
N THR A 250 -11.15 -18.20 -26.44
CA THR A 250 -10.16 -17.80 -27.42
C THR A 250 -9.40 -16.57 -26.92
N SER A 251 -8.09 -16.73 -26.77
CA SER A 251 -7.15 -15.64 -26.52
C SER A 251 -7.27 -14.60 -27.63
N GLY A 252 -7.58 -13.36 -27.24
CA GLY A 252 -7.47 -12.21 -28.11
C GLY A 252 -6.02 -12.02 -28.58
N THR A 253 -5.91 -11.58 -29.83
CA THR A 253 -4.70 -11.22 -30.58
C THR A 253 -3.70 -10.40 -29.75
N PRO A 254 -2.37 -10.48 -30.02
CA PRO A 254 -1.38 -9.68 -29.29
C PRO A 254 -1.69 -8.19 -29.44
N SER A 255 -1.95 -7.53 -28.32
CA SER A 255 -2.02 -6.07 -28.26
C SER A 255 -0.68 -5.49 -28.73
N GLN A 256 -0.73 -4.46 -29.58
CA GLN A 256 0.45 -3.66 -29.88
C GLN A 256 1.01 -3.14 -28.55
N HIS A 257 2.32 -3.34 -28.31
CA HIS A 257 2.95 -2.86 -27.09
C HIS A 257 2.90 -1.34 -27.10
N GLY A 258 2.41 -0.75 -26.01
CA GLY A 258 2.38 0.68 -25.82
C GLY A 258 3.81 1.23 -25.77
N LYS A 259 4.03 2.45 -26.25
CA LYS A 259 5.37 3.04 -26.33
C LYS A 259 6.04 3.23 -24.96
N TYR A 260 5.27 3.14 -23.87
CA TYR A 260 5.72 3.44 -22.52
C TYR A 260 5.59 2.27 -21.53
N ASP A 261 5.22 1.08 -21.98
CA ASP A 261 5.02 -0.08 -21.11
C ASP A 261 6.27 -0.39 -20.25
N LEU A 262 6.02 -0.79 -19.00
CA LEU A 262 7.06 -1.17 -18.06
C LEU A 262 7.51 -2.62 -18.30
N PRO A 263 8.82 -2.93 -18.10
CA PRO A 263 9.31 -4.29 -18.20
C PRO A 263 8.59 -5.29 -17.29
N GLU A 264 8.05 -4.85 -16.14
CA GLU A 264 7.25 -5.71 -15.26
C GLU A 264 5.99 -6.24 -15.96
N LEU A 265 5.38 -5.48 -16.87
CA LEU A 265 4.21 -5.93 -17.64
C LEU A 265 4.59 -7.03 -18.64
N GLU A 266 5.77 -6.93 -19.26
CA GLU A 266 6.31 -7.96 -20.14
C GLU A 266 6.61 -9.24 -19.37
N VAL A 267 7.31 -9.12 -18.23
CA VAL A 267 7.60 -10.25 -17.34
C VAL A 267 6.31 -10.90 -16.83
N ALA A 268 5.32 -10.11 -16.44
CA ALA A 268 4.02 -10.62 -16.01
C ALA A 268 3.30 -11.36 -17.15
N ALA A 269 3.38 -10.86 -18.39
CA ALA A 269 2.79 -11.50 -19.56
C ALA A 269 3.51 -12.81 -19.91
N GLU A 270 4.83 -12.88 -19.80
CA GLU A 270 5.62 -14.10 -20.01
C GLU A 270 5.33 -15.15 -18.94
N MET A 271 5.40 -14.77 -17.66
CA MET A 271 5.10 -15.67 -16.53
C MET A 271 3.66 -16.21 -16.58
N SER A 272 2.70 -15.43 -17.09
CA SER A 272 1.32 -15.87 -17.25
C SER A 272 1.12 -16.99 -18.28
N LYS A 273 2.09 -17.23 -19.17
CA LYS A 273 2.03 -18.30 -20.17
C LYS A 273 2.51 -19.65 -19.62
N GLU A 274 3.40 -19.62 -18.63
CA GLU A 274 4.11 -20.82 -18.13
C GLU A 274 3.65 -21.29 -16.75
N THR A 275 2.96 -20.42 -15.99
CA THR A 275 2.59 -20.72 -14.60
C THR A 275 1.15 -21.21 -14.52
N GLU A 276 0.92 -22.35 -13.86
CA GLU A 276 -0.43 -22.79 -13.48
C GLU A 276 -1.16 -21.67 -12.71
N PRO A 277 -2.46 -21.44 -12.97
CA PRO A 277 -3.20 -20.30 -12.41
C PRO A 277 -3.18 -20.27 -10.87
N GLU A 278 -3.11 -21.44 -10.24
CA GLU A 278 -3.01 -21.62 -8.79
C GLU A 278 -1.69 -21.19 -8.14
N ASN A 279 -0.62 -21.06 -8.93
CA ASN A 279 0.71 -20.65 -8.48
C ASN A 279 1.08 -19.23 -8.91
N LYS A 280 0.15 -18.50 -9.55
CA LYS A 280 0.40 -17.13 -9.97
C LYS A 280 0.58 -16.23 -8.74
N ARG A 281 1.73 -15.55 -8.67
CA ARG A 281 2.05 -14.58 -7.61
C ARG A 281 1.42 -13.22 -7.91
N ASN A 282 0.09 -13.16 -7.85
CA ASN A 282 -0.68 -11.95 -8.14
C ASN A 282 -1.34 -11.30 -6.91
N GLN A 283 -1.18 -11.89 -5.72
CA GLN A 283 -1.80 -11.41 -4.49
C GLN A 283 -0.90 -10.35 -3.84
N THR A 284 -1.29 -9.08 -3.88
CA THR A 284 -0.48 -7.96 -3.38
C THR A 284 -0.64 -7.81 -1.87
N VAL A 285 0.30 -8.35 -1.09
CA VAL A 285 0.23 -8.34 0.38
C VAL A 285 0.80 -7.06 1.00
N PHE A 286 1.77 -6.42 0.32
CA PHE A 286 2.24 -5.08 0.68
C PHE A 286 2.23 -4.15 -0.52
N LEU A 287 1.77 -2.91 -0.30
CA LEU A 287 1.67 -1.87 -1.28
C LEU A 287 2.56 -0.69 -0.89
N GLY A 288 3.61 -0.45 -1.67
CA GLY A 288 4.42 0.76 -1.56
C GLY A 288 3.80 1.87 -2.40
N CYS A 289 3.48 3.00 -1.80
CA CYS A 289 2.86 4.12 -2.51
C CYS A 289 3.50 5.48 -2.17
N TYR A 290 3.23 6.43 -3.06
CA TYR A 290 3.31 7.85 -2.77
C TYR A 290 1.93 8.34 -2.33
N LYS A 291 1.92 9.15 -1.26
CA LYS A 291 0.74 9.81 -0.74
C LYS A 291 0.96 11.31 -0.71
N VAL A 292 0.03 12.08 -1.26
CA VAL A 292 0.09 13.54 -1.17
C VAL A 292 -0.59 13.98 0.12
N LYS A 293 0.00 14.92 0.84
CA LYS A 293 -0.60 15.58 2.01
C LYS A 293 -0.60 17.08 1.83
N ARG A 294 -1.76 17.71 2.01
CA ARG A 294 -1.87 19.17 2.08
C ARG A 294 -1.51 19.66 3.47
N ARG A 295 -0.66 20.68 3.56
CA ARG A 295 -0.31 21.34 4.82
C ARG A 295 -0.80 22.78 4.78
N PHE A 296 -1.64 23.11 5.75
CA PHE A 296 -1.94 24.50 6.09
C PHE A 296 -0.82 25.03 6.98
N LEU A 297 0.11 25.79 6.40
CA LEU A 297 1.06 26.57 7.19
C LEU A 297 0.33 27.78 7.79
N LEU A 298 0.11 27.77 9.10
CA LEU A 298 -0.26 29.00 9.82
C LEU A 298 0.86 30.03 9.63
N PRO A 299 0.56 31.31 9.31
CA PRO A 299 1.59 32.32 9.19
C PRO A 299 2.37 32.43 10.50
N LYS A 300 3.69 32.16 10.46
CA LYS A 300 4.56 32.38 11.60
C LYS A 300 4.57 33.89 11.88
N LYS A 301 4.04 34.30 13.04
CA LYS A 301 4.16 35.69 13.51
C LYS A 301 5.64 35.99 13.73
N ILE A 302 6.27 36.68 12.78
CA ILE A 302 7.61 37.22 12.94
C ILE A 302 7.47 38.44 13.86
N VAL A 303 7.80 38.25 15.15
CA VAL A 303 7.93 39.38 16.09
C VAL A 303 9.36 39.87 15.98
N ALA A 304 9.57 40.97 15.27
CA ALA A 304 10.83 41.68 15.31
C ALA A 304 10.97 42.31 16.70
N GLY A 305 11.87 41.77 17.53
CA GLY A 305 12.26 42.40 18.79
C GLY A 305 13.21 43.56 18.50
N ALA A 306 12.68 44.71 18.10
CA ALA A 306 13.41 45.97 18.21
C ALA A 306 13.29 46.46 19.66
N GLY A 307 14.43 46.81 20.28
CA GLY A 307 14.50 47.34 21.63
C GLY A 307 13.81 48.71 21.78
N PRO A 308 13.66 49.21 23.01
CA PRO A 308 12.81 50.36 23.29
C PRO A 308 13.52 51.67 22.96
N ASP A 309 13.31 52.17 21.75
CA ASP A 309 13.57 53.58 21.43
C ASP A 309 12.21 54.27 21.28
N GLU A 310 11.86 55.10 22.26
CA GLU A 310 10.69 56.00 22.19
C GLU A 310 10.84 56.93 20.98
N LEU A 311 9.94 56.79 20.00
CA LEU A 311 9.76 57.75 18.93
C LEU A 311 8.48 58.59 19.15
N PRO A 312 8.50 59.89 18.81
CA PRO A 312 7.42 60.84 19.10
C PRO A 312 6.13 60.51 18.32
N PRO A 313 4.95 60.99 18.79
CA PRO A 313 3.66 60.61 18.24
C PRO A 313 3.52 61.13 16.80
N GLY A 314 3.59 60.21 15.84
CA GLY A 314 3.36 60.44 14.42
C GLY A 314 2.31 59.47 13.90
N GLU A 315 1.46 59.98 13.01
CA GLU A 315 0.21 59.39 12.50
C GLU A 315 0.26 57.89 12.15
N ASP A 316 -0.80 57.17 12.52
CA ASP A 316 -1.02 55.74 12.26
C ASP A 316 -0.91 55.41 10.77
N PRO A 317 0.10 54.63 10.31
CA PRO A 317 0.06 54.02 9.00
C PRO A 317 -0.78 52.74 9.06
N ALA A 318 -1.66 52.60 8.08
CA ALA A 318 -2.60 51.49 7.90
C ALA A 318 -1.98 50.10 8.16
N HIS A 319 -2.76 49.23 8.81
CA HIS A 319 -2.47 47.81 9.01
C HIS A 319 -1.93 47.16 7.72
N PRO A 320 -0.79 46.45 7.77
CA PRO A 320 -0.36 45.65 6.62
C PRO A 320 -1.37 44.52 6.38
N PRO A 321 -1.66 44.16 5.12
CA PRO A 321 -2.57 43.07 4.81
C PRO A 321 -2.04 41.76 5.40
N ALA A 322 -2.92 40.98 6.01
CA ALA A 322 -2.62 39.64 6.47
C ALA A 322 -2.06 38.81 5.30
N VAL A 323 -0.84 38.30 5.45
CA VAL A 323 -0.25 37.38 4.48
C VAL A 323 -1.11 36.12 4.48
N ALA A 324 -1.76 35.84 3.35
CA ALA A 324 -2.56 34.64 3.17
C ALA A 324 -1.72 33.39 3.48
N ALA A 325 -2.28 32.45 4.24
CA ALA A 325 -1.65 31.15 4.46
C ALA A 325 -1.39 30.49 3.09
N ALA A 326 -0.13 30.11 2.83
CA ALA A 326 0.21 29.34 1.65
C ALA A 326 -0.17 27.87 1.86
N ASP A 327 -0.89 27.29 0.90
CA ASP A 327 -1.15 25.84 0.84
C ASP A 327 0.09 25.16 0.24
N GLU A 328 0.78 24.33 1.03
CA GLU A 328 1.94 23.56 0.57
C GLU A 328 1.55 22.09 0.38
N LEU A 329 1.67 21.60 -0.86
CA LEU A 329 1.53 20.18 -1.19
C LEU A 329 2.86 19.46 -0.92
N ALA A 330 2.84 18.54 0.05
CA ALA A 330 3.93 17.62 0.33
C ALA A 330 3.62 16.23 -0.24
N VAL A 331 4.61 15.57 -0.84
CA VAL A 331 4.50 14.16 -1.26
C VAL A 331 5.30 13.32 -0.28
N GLU A 332 4.63 12.40 0.37
CA GLU A 332 5.23 11.45 1.30
C GLU A 332 5.36 10.07 0.67
N ILE A 333 6.40 9.35 1.07
CA ILE A 333 6.62 7.96 0.72
C ILE A 333 6.21 7.12 1.93
N ASP A 334 5.35 6.13 1.70
CA ASP A 334 4.86 5.24 2.75
C ASP A 334 5.95 4.20 3.15
N GLN A 335 6.96 4.64 3.90
CA GLN A 335 8.00 3.80 4.52
C GLN A 335 8.24 4.16 5.99
N PRO A 336 8.40 3.16 6.90
CA PRO A 336 8.85 3.38 8.26
C PRO A 336 10.34 3.73 8.22
N VAL A 337 10.65 4.99 8.44
CA VAL A 337 12.01 5.36 8.77
C VAL A 337 12.07 5.44 10.29
N SER A 338 13.10 4.82 10.89
CA SER A 338 13.45 5.13 12.27
C SER A 338 13.69 6.64 12.39
N GLY A 339 12.70 7.37 12.91
CA GLY A 339 12.83 8.76 13.35
C GLY A 339 12.75 9.87 12.30
N VAL A 340 12.68 9.59 10.99
CA VAL A 340 12.61 10.65 9.96
C VAL A 340 11.77 10.18 8.77
N CYS A 341 10.47 10.48 8.70
CA CYS A 341 9.83 10.53 7.37
C CYS A 341 10.74 11.37 6.48
N GLU A 342 11.32 10.79 5.42
CA GLU A 342 12.04 11.59 4.43
C GLU A 342 11.01 12.46 3.73
N TYR A 343 10.81 13.65 4.31
CA TYR A 343 10.07 14.73 3.72
C TYR A 343 10.91 15.28 2.57
N VAL A 344 10.42 15.15 1.35
CA VAL A 344 10.94 15.94 0.24
C VAL A 344 10.29 17.32 0.32
N SER A 345 10.67 18.13 1.32
CA SER A 345 10.31 19.55 1.39
C SER A 345 11.45 20.35 0.78
N TRP A 346 11.21 20.94 -0.39
CA TRP A 346 12.13 21.91 -0.99
C TRP A 346 11.46 23.28 -0.90
N MET A 347 12.05 24.16 -0.09
CA MET A 347 11.71 25.58 -0.07
C MET A 347 11.87 26.15 -1.48
N SER A 348 10.85 26.87 -1.92
CA SER A 348 10.79 27.59 -3.18
C SER A 348 12.08 28.39 -3.41
N PHE A 349 12.91 27.94 -4.35
CA PHE A 349 13.94 28.79 -4.92
C PHE A 349 13.22 29.89 -5.70
N ASN A 350 13.23 31.10 -5.16
CA ASN A 350 12.68 32.29 -5.81
C ASN A 350 13.77 32.83 -6.76
N PRO A 351 13.63 32.75 -8.09
CA PRO A 351 14.72 33.07 -9.02
C PRO A 351 14.92 34.59 -9.25
N THR A 352 14.51 35.45 -8.32
CA THR A 352 14.51 36.92 -8.53
C THR A 352 15.69 37.69 -7.93
N ASN A 353 16.72 37.04 -7.39
CA ASN A 353 17.94 37.73 -6.94
C ASN A 353 19.18 37.25 -7.71
N ILE A 354 19.18 37.50 -9.01
CA ILE A 354 20.42 37.77 -9.75
C ILE A 354 20.22 39.15 -10.37
N LEU A 355 20.68 40.19 -9.66
CA LEU A 355 21.15 41.47 -10.16
C LEU A 355 21.51 42.35 -8.95
N ARG A 356 22.77 42.30 -8.53
CA ARG A 356 23.58 43.46 -8.14
C ARG A 356 25.05 43.09 -8.09
#